data_AF-A0A1L5FED0-F1
#
_entry.id   AF-A0A1L5FED0-F1
#
_cell.length_a   1.000
_cell.length_b   1.000
_cell.length_c   1.000
_cell.angle_alpha   90.00
_cell.angle_beta   90.00
_cell.angle_gamma   90.00
#
_symmetry.space_group_name_H-M   'P 1'
#
loop_
_entity.id
_entity.type
_entity.pdbx_description
1 polymer ?
#
loop_
_entity_poly.entity_id
_entity_poly.type
_entity_poly.pdbx_seq_one_letter_code
_entity_poly.pdbx_strand_id
1 'polypeptide(L)'
;MGEKSNMGGIKMAKFDINQSINAQAKLCEKKNYPHFAPKSGVCWCCNQNIYEQIGWKRDELGRKIRVDLEKADFKTGISTEKAGKELITGCPHCNRTYCD
;
A
#
# COMPACT_ATOMS: atom_id res chain seq x y z
N MET A 1 -31.61 2.27 25.50
CA MET A 1 -30.63 1.40 24.83
C MET A 1 -29.47 2.27 24.41
N GLY A 2 -28.41 2.32 25.23
CA GLY A 2 -27.21 3.11 24.97
C GLY A 2 -26.04 2.16 24.79
N GLU A 3 -25.59 1.99 23.56
CA GLU A 3 -24.42 1.16 23.26
C GLU A 3 -23.15 1.97 23.52
N LYS A 4 -22.51 1.64 24.63
CA LYS A 4 -21.14 1.99 24.96
C LYS A 4 -20.21 1.20 24.03
N SER A 5 -19.20 1.84 23.45
CA SER A 5 -17.96 1.19 23.02
C SER A 5 -16.85 2.23 22.81
N ASN A 6 -16.25 2.69 23.92
CA ASN A 6 -14.90 3.25 23.89
C ASN A 6 -13.93 2.07 23.75
N MET A 7 -13.46 1.82 22.53
CA MET A 7 -12.40 0.84 22.30
C MET A 7 -11.17 1.63 21.84
N GLY A 8 -10.22 1.80 22.75
CA GLY A 8 -8.86 2.26 22.44
C GLY A 8 -8.23 1.27 21.47
N GLY A 9 -8.38 1.55 20.18
CA GLY A 9 -7.97 0.65 19.11
C GLY A 9 -6.46 0.68 18.94
N ILE A 10 -5.83 -0.47 19.17
CA ILE A 10 -4.57 -0.83 18.50
C ILE A 10 -4.80 -0.55 17.02
N LYS A 11 -4.16 0.48 16.46
CA LYS A 11 -4.29 0.82 15.04
C LYS A 11 -3.65 -0.29 14.23
N MET A 12 -4.43 -1.32 13.92
CA MET A 12 -4.06 -2.29 12.91
C MET A 12 -3.90 -1.53 11.61
N ALA A 13 -2.72 -1.60 10.99
CA ALA A 13 -2.48 -1.02 9.68
C ALA A 13 -3.52 -1.59 8.71
N LYS A 14 -4.47 -0.75 8.28
CA LYS A 14 -5.52 -1.15 7.37
C LYS A 14 -4.97 -1.15 5.94
N PHE A 15 -5.18 -2.24 5.22
CA PHE A 15 -4.76 -2.43 3.82
C PHE A 15 -5.99 -2.40 2.91
N ASP A 16 -6.77 -1.34 3.00
CA ASP A 16 -7.99 -1.18 2.20
C ASP A 16 -7.67 -0.37 0.96
N ILE A 17 -7.83 -0.97 -0.22
CA ILE A 17 -7.41 -0.38 -1.49
C ILE A 17 -8.16 0.93 -1.75
N ASN A 18 -9.48 0.92 -1.62
CA ASN A 18 -10.31 2.10 -1.90
C ASN A 18 -10.03 3.23 -0.91
N GLN A 19 -9.91 2.91 0.38
CA GLN A 19 -9.58 3.93 1.37
C GLN A 19 -8.19 4.51 1.15
N SER A 20 -7.22 3.70 0.74
CA SER A 20 -5.86 4.15 0.48
C SER A 20 -5.77 5.06 -0.74
N ILE A 21 -6.48 4.73 -1.83
CA ILE A 21 -6.62 5.61 -3.01
C ILE A 21 -7.18 6.98 -2.60
N ASN A 22 -8.28 6.98 -1.84
CA ASN A 22 -8.91 8.21 -1.38
C ASN A 22 -8.01 9.00 -0.42
N ALA A 23 -7.29 8.32 0.48
CA ALA A 23 -6.34 8.94 1.39
C ALA A 23 -5.18 9.62 0.63
N GLN A 24 -4.63 8.95 -0.39
CA GLN A 24 -3.60 9.52 -1.25
C GLN A 24 -4.12 10.74 -2.02
N ALA A 25 -5.31 10.63 -2.62
CA ALA A 25 -5.94 11.73 -3.36
C ALA A 25 -6.13 12.97 -2.47
N LYS A 26 -6.67 12.78 -1.26
CA LYS A 26 -6.84 13.86 -0.26
C LYS A 26 -5.51 14.47 0.17
N LEU A 27 -4.47 13.65 0.36
CA LEU A 27 -3.14 14.14 0.71
C LEU A 27 -2.55 15.00 -0.41
N CYS A 28 -2.64 14.52 -1.65
CA CYS A 28 -2.17 15.24 -2.83
C CYS A 28 -2.92 16.57 -3.02
N GLU A 29 -4.24 16.58 -2.85
CA GLU A 29 -5.05 17.81 -2.91
C GLU A 29 -4.67 18.80 -1.80
N LYS A 30 -4.59 18.34 -0.55
CA LYS A 30 -4.25 19.17 0.61
C LYS A 30 -2.85 19.79 0.51
N LYS A 31 -1.87 19.04 0.02
CA LYS A 31 -0.48 19.49 -0.11
C LYS A 31 -0.17 20.10 -1.48
N ASN A 32 -1.12 20.09 -2.40
CA ASN A 32 -0.92 20.47 -3.80
C ASN A 32 0.21 19.67 -4.48
N TYR A 33 0.33 18.38 -4.16
CA TYR A 33 1.34 17.50 -4.75
C TYR A 33 0.84 16.85 -6.04
N PRO A 34 1.74 16.64 -7.03
CA PRO A 34 1.42 15.85 -8.21
C PRO A 34 0.99 14.43 -7.82
N HIS A 35 -0.10 13.97 -8.41
CA HIS A 35 -0.63 12.63 -8.16
C HIS A 35 0.13 11.60 -9.00
N PHE A 36 1.21 11.05 -8.44
CA PHE A 36 2.02 10.01 -9.10
C PHE A 36 1.44 8.59 -9.00
N ALA A 37 0.76 8.29 -7.88
CA ALA A 37 0.17 6.97 -7.68
C ALA A 37 -0.93 6.69 -8.74
N PRO A 38 -1.02 5.45 -9.25
CA PRO A 38 -2.08 5.07 -10.17
C PRO A 38 -3.46 5.24 -9.52
N LYS A 39 -4.42 5.82 -10.24
CA LYS A 39 -5.80 6.07 -9.75
C LYS A 39 -6.51 4.78 -9.29
N SER A 40 -6.20 3.65 -9.93
CA SER A 40 -6.75 2.33 -9.57
C SER A 40 -5.93 1.61 -8.48
N GLY A 41 -4.78 2.16 -8.08
CA GLY A 41 -3.81 1.49 -7.20
C GLY A 41 -2.97 0.40 -7.89
N VAL A 42 -3.26 0.03 -9.14
CA VAL A 42 -2.55 -1.02 -9.87
C VAL A 42 -1.32 -0.45 -10.57
N CYS A 43 -0.16 -1.03 -10.31
CA CYS A 43 1.09 -0.69 -10.97
C CYS A 43 1.06 -1.12 -12.44
N TRP A 44 1.40 -0.22 -13.37
CA TRP A 44 1.48 -0.50 -14.80
C TRP A 44 2.62 -1.45 -15.19
N CYS A 45 3.64 -1.61 -14.33
CA CYS A 45 4.80 -2.45 -14.61
C CYS A 45 4.63 -3.88 -14.11
N CYS A 46 4.17 -4.07 -12.87
CA CYS A 46 4.02 -5.41 -12.28
C CYS A 46 2.57 -5.91 -12.20
N ASN A 47 1.59 -5.09 -12.59
CA ASN A 47 0.17 -5.40 -12.54
C ASN A 47 -0.38 -5.75 -11.14
N GLN A 48 0.37 -5.42 -10.08
CA GLN A 48 -0.05 -5.62 -8.69
C GLN A 48 -0.58 -4.32 -8.08
N ASN A 49 -1.50 -4.45 -7.13
CA ASN A 49 -2.03 -3.29 -6.42
C ASN A 49 -1.05 -2.84 -5.32
N ILE A 50 -0.59 -1.58 -5.39
CA ILE A 50 0.40 -1.02 -4.45
C ILE A 50 -0.10 -0.95 -2.99
N TYR A 51 -1.42 -0.97 -2.79
CA TYR A 51 -2.05 -0.93 -1.48
C TYR A 51 -2.32 -2.34 -0.91
N GLU A 52 -2.20 -3.38 -1.74
CA GLU A 52 -2.35 -4.76 -1.30
C GLU A 52 -1.08 -5.21 -0.57
N GLN A 53 -1.27 -5.95 0.52
CA GLN A 53 -0.15 -6.58 1.19
C GLN A 53 0.23 -7.86 0.45
N ILE A 54 1.44 -7.89 -0.10
CA ILE A 54 1.97 -9.03 -0.85
C ILE A 54 3.20 -9.59 -0.13
N GLY A 55 3.20 -10.90 0.06
CA GLY A 55 4.31 -11.68 0.58
C GLY A 55 5.32 -12.03 -0.52
N TRP A 56 6.59 -11.81 -0.23
CA TRP A 56 7.69 -12.19 -1.11
C TRP A 56 8.67 -13.11 -0.39
N LYS A 57 9.24 -14.03 -1.16
CA LYS A 57 10.32 -14.89 -0.73
C LYS A 57 11.44 -14.85 -1.77
N ARG A 58 12.68 -15.02 -1.33
CA ARG A 58 13.82 -15.23 -2.22
C ARG A 58 13.99 -16.73 -2.43
N ASP A 59 14.00 -17.14 -3.68
CA ASP A 59 14.31 -18.50 -4.11
C ASP A 59 15.82 -18.80 -3.95
N GLU A 60 16.23 -20.06 -4.09
CA GLU A 60 17.65 -20.47 -4.03
C GLU A 60 18.53 -19.72 -5.04
N LEU A 61 17.93 -19.27 -6.16
CA LEU A 61 18.57 -18.46 -7.20
C LEU A 61 18.50 -16.94 -6.93
N GLY A 62 18.07 -16.51 -5.75
CA GLY A 62 17.94 -15.10 -5.37
C GLY A 62 16.79 -14.35 -6.06
N ARG A 63 15.96 -15.04 -6.85
CA ARG A 63 14.80 -14.46 -7.53
C ARG A 63 13.68 -14.18 -6.53
N LYS A 64 12.98 -13.07 -6.73
CA LYS A 64 11.85 -12.68 -5.88
C LYS A 64 10.57 -13.37 -6.37
N ILE A 65 10.02 -14.27 -5.56
CA ILE A 65 8.80 -15.03 -5.85
C ILE A 65 7.65 -14.57 -4.96
N ARG A 66 6.43 -14.52 -5.51
CA ARG A 66 5.21 -14.22 -4.75
C ARG A 66 4.83 -15.47 -3.95
N VAL A 67 4.57 -15.31 -2.66
CA VAL A 67 4.14 -16.38 -1.77
C VAL A 67 3.07 -15.87 -0.80
N ASP A 68 2.41 -16.80 -0.11
CA ASP A 68 1.47 -16.46 0.97
C ASP A 68 2.15 -15.65 2.07
N LEU A 69 1.39 -14.76 2.72
CA LEU A 69 1.88 -13.85 3.75
C LEU A 69 2.53 -14.56 4.95
N GLU A 70 2.14 -15.80 5.22
CA GLU A 70 2.68 -16.61 6.32
C GLU A 70 4.05 -17.23 5.98
N LYS A 71 4.30 -17.47 4.69
CA LYS A 71 5.54 -18.07 4.17
C LYS A 71 6.49 -17.04 3.58
N ALA A 72 6.11 -15.76 3.65
CA ALA A 72 6.86 -14.65 3.12
C ALA A 72 8.06 -14.32 4.01
N ASP A 73 9.22 -14.17 3.39
CA ASP A 73 10.43 -13.66 4.03
C ASP A 73 10.28 -12.17 4.33
N PHE A 74 9.66 -11.43 3.41
CA PHE A 74 9.32 -10.02 3.60
C PHE A 74 7.99 -9.66 2.94
N LYS A 75 7.33 -8.65 3.49
CA LYS A 75 6.01 -8.17 3.05
C LYS A 75 6.16 -6.78 2.46
N THR A 76 5.42 -6.53 1.39
CA THR A 76 5.36 -5.23 0.72
C THR A 76 3.91 -4.81 0.59
N GLY A 77 3.67 -3.52 0.40
CA GLY A 77 2.34 -2.95 0.31
C GLY A 77 2.24 -1.69 1.16
N ILE A 78 1.40 -0.77 0.72
CA ILE A 78 1.22 0.53 1.38
C ILE A 78 -0.11 0.51 2.12
N SER A 79 -0.05 0.66 3.44
CA SER A 79 -1.26 0.77 4.25
C SER A 79 -1.97 2.11 4.03
N THR A 80 -3.26 2.15 4.32
CA THR A 80 -4.09 3.36 4.20
C THR A 80 -3.53 4.53 5.00
N GLU A 81 -2.99 4.27 6.19
CA GLU A 81 -2.36 5.31 7.01
C GLU A 81 -1.09 5.89 6.37
N LYS A 82 -0.32 5.04 5.68
CA LYS A 82 0.90 5.46 4.98
C LYS A 82 0.56 6.27 3.74
N ALA A 83 -0.44 5.83 2.96
CA ALA A 83 -0.97 6.58 1.81
C ALA A 83 -1.54 7.96 2.22
N GLY A 84 -2.12 8.07 3.41
CA GLY A 84 -2.61 9.36 3.92
C GLY A 84 -1.54 10.30 4.49
N LYS A 85 -0.29 9.83 4.67
CA LYS A 85 0.79 10.61 5.30
C LYS A 85 1.96 10.90 4.36
N GLU A 86 2.28 9.95 3.47
CA GLU A 86 3.44 9.99 2.59
C GLU A 86 3.03 10.00 1.12
N LEU A 87 3.77 10.74 0.28
CA LEU A 87 3.54 10.77 -1.16
C LEU A 87 4.05 9.48 -1.79
N ILE A 88 3.17 8.73 -2.44
CA ILE A 88 3.55 7.49 -3.11
C ILE A 88 4.07 7.82 -4.50
N THR A 89 5.39 7.75 -4.66
CA THR A 89 6.10 8.05 -5.91
C THR A 89 6.57 6.79 -6.65
N GLY A 90 6.32 5.60 -6.11
CA GLY A 90 6.73 4.33 -6.72
C GLY A 90 5.99 3.11 -6.20
N CYS A 91 6.16 2.00 -6.91
CA CYS A 91 5.57 0.72 -6.58
C CYS A 91 6.38 0.01 -5.50
N PRO A 92 5.80 -0.35 -4.33
CA PRO A 92 6.49 -1.09 -3.27
C PRO A 92 6.81 -2.53 -3.66
N HIS A 93 6.23 -3.04 -4.75
CA HIS A 93 6.39 -4.42 -5.19
C HIS A 93 7.55 -4.56 -6.16
N CYS A 94 7.52 -3.86 -7.30
CA CYS A 94 8.58 -3.94 -8.30
C CYS A 94 9.66 -2.86 -8.16
N ASN A 95 9.53 -1.96 -7.19
CA ASN A 95 10.43 -0.82 -6.97
C ASN A 95 10.52 0.13 -8.17
N ARG A 96 9.50 0.14 -9.04
CA ARG A 96 9.40 1.06 -10.18
C ARG A 96 8.94 2.43 -9.71
N THR A 97 9.59 3.50 -10.16
CA THR A 97 9.15 4.88 -9.91
C THR A 97 8.00 5.25 -10.86
N TYR A 98 7.09 6.08 -10.38
CA TYR A 98 6.03 6.73 -11.15
C TYR A 98 6.37 8.19 -11.48
N CYS A 99 7.40 8.73 -10.82
CA CYS A 99 8.05 9.97 -11.23
C CYS A 99 8.99 9.62 -12.40
N ASP A 100 8.67 10.18 -13.57
CA ASP A 100 9.55 10.31 -14.73
C ASP A 100 10.14 11.72 -14.73
#